data_AF-A0A3B0Z7U4-F1
#
_entry.id   AF-A0A3B0Z7U4-F1
#
_cell.length_a   1.000
_cell.length_b   1.000
_cell.length_c   1.000
_cell.angle_alpha   90.00
_cell.angle_beta   90.00
_cell.angle_gamma   90.00
#
_symmetry.space_group_name_H-M   'P 1'
#
loop_
_entity.id
_entity.type
_entity.pdbx_description
1 polymer ?
#
loop_
_entity_poly.entity_id
_entity_poly.type
_entity_poly.pdbx_seq_one_letter_code
_entity_poly.pdbx_strand_id
1 'polypeptide(L)'
;MDCDILIIGAGIQGAAVAHLAVQRGYRVRVIEQFSRAAEGTSSRSSKLIHGGLRYLETGQFKLVRECLQAQRTLLRERPSLVTLTPFHFPVYADTTRP
;
A
#
# COMPACT_ATOMS: atom_id res chain seq x y z
N MET A 1 10.65 -25.04 17.21
CA MET A 1 9.54 -24.19 16.68
C MET A 1 10.14 -23.41 15.53
N ASP A 2 10.30 -24.06 14.39
CA ASP A 2 11.29 -23.61 13.41
C ASP A 2 10.56 -22.92 12.25
N CYS A 3 10.99 -21.71 11.93
CA CYS A 3 10.58 -20.98 10.73
C CYS A 3 11.84 -20.60 9.95
N ASP A 4 11.73 -20.57 8.63
CA ASP A 4 12.81 -20.16 7.75
C ASP A 4 12.91 -18.62 7.71
N ILE A 5 11.77 -17.94 7.88
CA ILE A 5 11.69 -16.47 7.90
C ILE A 5 10.82 -16.01 9.08
N LEU A 6 11.39 -15.14 9.92
CA LEU A 6 10.67 -14.41 10.96
C LEU A 6 10.45 -12.97 10.51
N ILE A 7 9.19 -12.51 10.52
CA ILE A 7 8.79 -11.16 10.16
C ILE A 7 8.29 -10.45 11.41
N ILE A 8 8.81 -9.25 11.66
CA ILE A 8 8.43 -8.41 12.80
C ILE A 8 7.50 -7.30 12.30
N GLY A 9 6.28 -7.30 12.82
CA GLY A 9 5.19 -6.38 12.46
C GLY A 9 4.20 -6.99 11.47
N ALA A 10 2.91 -6.96 11.82
CA ALA A 10 1.78 -7.38 10.99
C ALA A 10 1.05 -6.18 10.35
N GLY A 11 1.80 -5.13 9.98
CA GLY A 11 1.33 -4.09 9.08
C GLY A 11 1.30 -4.55 7.62
N ILE A 12 0.91 -3.67 6.69
CA ILE A 12 0.77 -4.00 5.26
C ILE A 12 2.08 -4.53 4.65
N GLN A 13 3.23 -4.00 5.06
CA GLN A 13 4.52 -4.45 4.55
C GLN A 13 4.86 -5.85 5.04
N GLY A 14 4.72 -6.10 6.35
CA GLY A 14 4.96 -7.43 6.92
C GLY A 14 4.01 -8.47 6.33
N ALA A 15 2.73 -8.13 6.16
CA ALA A 15 1.75 -9.00 5.52
C ALA A 15 2.10 -9.31 4.05
N ALA A 16 2.53 -8.31 3.27
CA ALA A 16 2.92 -8.52 1.87
C ALA A 16 4.16 -9.41 1.74
N VAL A 17 5.19 -9.17 2.56
CA VAL A 17 6.41 -10.00 2.58
C VAL A 17 6.06 -11.42 3.01
N ALA A 18 5.24 -11.59 4.06
CA ALA A 18 4.80 -12.90 4.53
C ALA A 18 4.07 -13.68 3.42
N HIS A 19 3.14 -13.00 2.73
CA HIS A 19 2.39 -13.59 1.63
C HIS A 19 3.31 -14.10 0.51
N LEU A 20 4.27 -13.26 0.08
CA LEU A 20 5.22 -13.60 -0.97
C LEU A 20 6.22 -14.70 -0.56
N ALA A 21 6.59 -14.75 0.71
CA ALA A 21 7.48 -15.76 1.25
C ALA A 21 6.78 -17.13 1.36
N VAL A 22 5.55 -17.17 1.85
CA VAL A 22 4.73 -18.40 1.88
C VAL A 22 4.49 -18.93 0.47
N GLN A 23 4.19 -18.05 -0.50
CA GLN A 23 4.06 -18.45 -1.91
C GLN A 23 5.33 -19.06 -2.51
N ARG A 24 6.50 -18.77 -1.94
CA ARG A 24 7.79 -19.36 -2.33
C ARG A 24 8.14 -20.64 -1.56
N GLY A 25 7.25 -21.12 -0.70
CA GLY A 25 7.43 -22.37 0.03
C GLY A 25 8.17 -22.25 1.36
N TYR A 26 8.46 -21.03 1.84
CA TYR A 26 9.11 -20.85 3.14
C TYR A 26 8.11 -21.04 4.30
N ARG A 27 8.59 -21.61 5.41
CA ARG A 27 7.88 -21.58 6.69
C ARG A 27 8.07 -20.21 7.31
N VAL A 28 7.00 -19.40 7.31
CA VAL A 28 7.05 -18.01 7.78
C VAL A 28 6.34 -17.89 9.13
N ARG A 29 6.93 -17.12 10.05
CA ARG A 29 6.25 -16.63 11.24
C ARG A 29 6.20 -15.11 11.22
N VAL A 30 5.05 -14.55 11.57
CA VAL A 30 4.87 -13.11 11.77
C VAL A 30 4.60 -12.87 13.25
N ILE A 31 5.33 -11.94 13.86
CA ILE A 31 5.07 -11.48 15.22
C ILE A 31 4.61 -10.02 15.20
N GLU A 32 3.64 -9.70 16.04
CA GLU A 32 3.05 -8.37 16.15
C GLU A 32 2.97 -8.01 17.63
N GLN A 33 3.35 -6.77 17.96
CA GLN A 33 3.30 -6.24 19.32
C GLN A 33 1.87 -5.87 19.73
N PHE A 34 1.04 -5.50 18.75
CA PHE A 34 -0.35 -5.15 18.96
C PHE A 34 -1.27 -6.37 19.04
N SER A 35 -2.45 -6.17 19.62
CA SER A 35 -3.45 -7.23 19.76
C SER A 35 -4.04 -7.68 18.41
N ARG A 36 -4.01 -6.80 17.40
CA ARG A 36 -4.55 -7.04 16.06
C ARG A 36 -3.54 -6.67 14.98
N ALA A 37 -3.59 -7.38 13.86
CA ALA A 37 -2.86 -6.98 12.66
C ALA A 37 -3.32 -5.60 12.15
N ALA A 38 -2.41 -4.89 11.48
CA ALA A 38 -2.61 -3.57 10.91
C ALA A 38 -2.97 -2.44 11.91
N GLU A 39 -2.86 -2.66 13.23
CA GLU A 39 -3.24 -1.67 14.27
C GLU A 39 -2.39 -0.37 14.25
N GLY A 40 -1.19 -0.43 13.68
CA GLY A 40 -0.33 0.73 13.42
C GLY A 40 -0.79 1.58 12.22
N THR A 41 0.17 2.16 11.48
CA THR A 41 -0.09 3.09 10.35
C THR A 41 -1.00 2.49 9.26
N SER A 42 -0.96 1.18 9.06
CA SER A 42 -1.76 0.49 8.03
C SER A 42 -3.27 0.65 8.21
N SER A 43 -3.78 0.87 9.42
CA SER A 43 -5.20 1.19 9.68
C SER A 43 -5.53 2.69 9.62
N ARG A 44 -4.50 3.55 9.60
CA ARG A 44 -4.59 5.01 9.78
C ARG A 44 -4.25 5.80 8.51
N SER A 45 -4.40 5.18 7.34
CA SER A 45 -4.29 5.88 6.06
C SER A 45 -5.58 6.64 5.72
N SER A 46 -5.52 7.46 4.67
CA SER A 46 -6.68 8.04 4.00
C SER A 46 -7.59 7.00 3.33
N LYS A 47 -7.22 5.71 3.36
CA LYS A 47 -7.92 4.58 2.73
C LYS A 47 -8.04 4.75 1.21
N LEU A 48 -7.01 5.36 0.62
CA LEU A 48 -6.90 5.60 -0.82
C LEU A 48 -5.64 4.93 -1.36
N ILE A 49 -5.78 4.25 -2.49
CA ILE A 49 -4.67 3.84 -3.33
C ILE A 49 -4.59 4.86 -4.46
N HIS A 50 -3.52 5.65 -4.50
CA HIS A 50 -3.38 6.73 -5.49
C HIS A 50 -2.00 6.73 -6.16
N GLY A 51 -1.95 7.21 -7.40
CA GLY A 51 -0.69 7.41 -8.15
C GLY A 51 0.21 8.51 -7.60
N GLY A 52 -0.29 9.35 -6.69
CA GLY A 52 0.48 10.44 -6.10
C GLY A 52 0.64 11.61 -7.07
N LEU A 53 -0.49 12.18 -7.52
CA LEU A 53 -0.54 13.24 -8.54
C LEU A 53 0.44 14.39 -8.28
N ARG A 54 0.57 14.82 -7.01
CA ARG A 54 1.51 15.86 -6.57
C ARG A 54 2.97 15.54 -6.93
N TYR A 55 3.37 14.27 -6.96
CA TYR A 55 4.74 13.90 -7.26
C TYR A 55 5.14 14.16 -8.71
N LEU A 56 4.20 14.39 -9.62
CA LEU A 56 4.49 14.86 -10.97
C LEU A 56 5.10 16.26 -10.99
N GLU A 57 4.73 17.13 -10.04
CA GLU A 57 5.24 18.51 -9.93
C GLU A 57 6.75 18.53 -9.63
N THR A 58 7.26 17.48 -8.98
CA THR A 58 8.69 17.30 -8.67
C THR A 58 9.39 16.32 -9.62
N GLY A 59 8.74 15.93 -10.73
CA GLY A 59 9.34 15.07 -11.76
C GLY A 59 9.53 13.60 -11.36
N GLN A 60 8.86 13.12 -10.31
CA GLN A 60 9.00 11.74 -9.84
C GLN A 60 8.16 10.75 -10.68
N PHE A 61 8.35 10.76 -12.00
CA PHE A 61 7.57 9.98 -12.95
C PHE A 61 7.64 8.47 -12.71
N LYS A 62 8.81 7.95 -12.30
CA LYS A 62 9.00 6.53 -12.00
C LYS A 62 8.09 6.08 -10.84
N LEU A 63 8.06 6.84 -9.75
CA LEU A 63 7.22 6.58 -8.58
C LEU A 63 5.74 6.58 -8.98
N VAL A 64 5.30 7.61 -9.70
CA VAL A 64 3.90 7.72 -10.14
C VAL A 64 3.50 6.53 -11.00
N ARG A 65 4.37 6.11 -11.94
CA ARG A 65 4.13 4.94 -12.79
C ARG A 65 4.01 3.66 -11.97
N GLU A 66 4.91 3.44 -11.01
CA GLU A 66 4.88 2.25 -10.14
C GLU A 66 3.60 2.21 -9.28
N CYS A 67 3.19 3.35 -8.70
CA CYS A 67 1.95 3.44 -7.94
C CYS A 67 0.70 3.13 -8.80
N LEU A 68 0.64 3.65 -10.03
CA LEU A 68 -0.48 3.38 -10.95
C LEU A 68 -0.50 1.92 -11.43
N GLN A 69 0.67 1.31 -11.66
CA GLN A 69 0.77 -0.12 -11.98
C GLN A 69 0.26 -0.99 -10.82
N ALA A 70 0.71 -0.69 -9.59
CA ALA A 70 0.25 -1.40 -8.40
C ALA A 70 -1.27 -1.24 -8.18
N GLN A 71 -1.82 -0.03 -8.40
CA GLN A 71 -3.26 0.21 -8.34
C GLN A 71 -4.04 -0.66 -9.33
N ARG A 72 -3.59 -0.75 -10.58
CA ARG A 72 -4.22 -1.61 -11.61
C ARG A 72 -4.16 -3.09 -11.22
N THR A 73 -3.03 -3.54 -10.67
CA THR A 73 -2.88 -4.91 -10.17
C THR A 73 -3.88 -5.20 -9.05
N LEU A 74 -3.98 -4.31 -8.05
CA LEU A 74 -4.90 -4.49 -6.92
C LEU A 74 -6.37 -4.46 -7.34
N LEU A 75 -6.75 -3.60 -8.29
CA LEU A 75 -8.10 -3.59 -8.87
C LEU A 75 -8.46 -4.94 -9.51
N ARG A 76 -7.50 -5.57 -10.20
CA ARG A 76 -7.68 -6.86 -10.86
C ARG A 76 -7.69 -8.03 -9.87
N GLU A 77 -6.79 -8.03 -8.90
CA GLU A 77 -6.58 -9.16 -7.99
C GLU A 77 -7.47 -9.12 -6.74
N ARG A 78 -7.90 -7.93 -6.31
CA ARG A 78 -8.67 -7.71 -5.09
C ARG A 78 -9.93 -6.86 -5.35
N PRO A 79 -10.78 -7.22 -6.34
CA PRO A 79 -11.92 -6.40 -6.74
C PRO A 79 -12.98 -6.21 -5.64
N SER A 80 -13.02 -7.09 -4.62
CA SER A 80 -13.91 -6.95 -3.47
C SER A 80 -13.43 -5.92 -2.43
N LEU A 81 -12.16 -5.52 -2.48
CA LEU A 81 -11.54 -4.59 -1.52
C LEU A 81 -11.17 -3.25 -2.15
N VAL A 82 -11.02 -3.20 -3.48
CA VAL A 82 -10.55 -2.02 -4.21
C VAL A 82 -11.52 -1.68 -5.32
N THR A 83 -12.00 -0.44 -5.31
CA THR A 83 -12.90 0.12 -6.31
C THR A 83 -12.32 1.42 -6.88
N LEU A 84 -12.77 1.79 -8.08
CA LEU A 84 -12.41 3.08 -8.67
C LEU A 84 -13.29 4.19 -8.06
N THR A 85 -12.66 5.28 -7.66
CA THR A 85 -13.34 6.46 -7.12
C THR A 85 -12.85 7.71 -7.84
N PRO A 86 -13.74 8.53 -8.43
CA PRO A 86 -13.36 9.81 -9.02
C PRO A 86 -12.82 10.79 -7.98
N PHE A 87 -11.85 11.62 -8.38
CA PHE A 87 -11.36 12.74 -7.59
C PHE A 87 -11.70 14.05 -8.29
N HIS A 88 -12.20 15.01 -7.52
CA HIS A 88 -12.47 16.36 -8.00
C HIS A 88 -11.43 17.32 -7.40
N PHE A 89 -10.72 18.04 -8.27
CA PHE A 89 -9.72 19.02 -7.86
C PHE A 89 -10.22 20.41 -8.25
N PRO A 90 -10.71 21.22 -7.31
CA PRO A 90 -11.02 22.60 -7.61
C PRO A 90 -9.72 23.38 -7.83
N VAL A 91 -9.72 24.26 -8.83
CA VAL A 91 -8.60 25.15 -9.16
C VAL A 91 -9.15 26.57 -9.20
N TYR A 92 -8.61 27.43 -8.35
CA TYR A 92 -8.98 28.84 -8.21
C TYR A 92 -7.85 29.75 -8.68
N ALA A 93 -8.17 31.00 -9.00
CA ALA A 93 -7.20 31.98 -9.51
C ALA A 93 -6.02 32.23 -8.56
N ASP A 94 -6.26 32.09 -7.25
CA ASP A 94 -5.31 32.27 -6.16
C ASP A 94 -4.75 30.93 -5.61
N THR A 95 -5.04 29.81 -6.28
CA THR A 95 -4.52 28.49 -5.86
C THR A 95 -3.01 28.48 -6.00
N THR A 96 -2.33 28.57 -4.87
CA THR A 96 -0.91 28.30 -4.74
C THR A 96 -0.74 26.86 -4.27
N ARG A 97 0.00 26.05 -5.05
CA ARG A 97 0.43 24.73 -4.61
C ARG A 97 1.82 24.88 -3.98
N PRO A 98 2.05 24.35 -2.78
CA PRO A 98 3.39 24.30 -2.19
C PRO A 98 4.32 23.38 -2.98
#